data_AF-A0A2G9P0U1-F1
#
_entry.id   AF-A0A2G9P0U1-F1
#
_cell.length_a   1.000
_cell.length_b   1.000
_cell.length_c   1.000
_cell.angle_alpha   90.00
_cell.angle_beta   90.00
_cell.angle_gamma   90.00
#
_symmetry.space_group_name_H-M   'P 1'
#
loop_
_entity.id
_entity.type
_entity.pdbx_description
1 polymer ?
#
loop_
_entity_poly.entity_id
_entity_poly.type
_entity_poly.pdbx_seq_one_letter_code
_entity_poly.pdbx_strand_id
1 'polypeptide(L)'
;MKYLVIFLVLFGFMMILSVNNIYAMPPFHSQEIYDFSNVIVVGKVISVNSTFSPTHNLYEIQVEKFLKNPQDLDVLFAAGQKTANIRLGNQVFDVNDRGLFYLINNTIGYDPYFGIFGVYPTSQLIEPEWDKCNIFEKEIT
;
A
#
# COMPACT_ATOMS: atom_id res chain seq x y z
N MET A 1 -21.10 14.89 -52.08
CA MET A 1 -21.04 13.67 -51.22
C MET A 1 -19.63 13.25 -50.82
N LYS A 2 -18.61 13.28 -51.71
CA LYS A 2 -17.22 12.89 -51.36
C LYS A 2 -16.63 13.58 -50.12
N TYR A 3 -16.82 14.90 -49.98
CA TYR A 3 -16.29 15.67 -48.85
C TYR A 3 -17.00 15.39 -47.52
N LEU A 4 -18.26 14.96 -47.55
CA LEU A 4 -19.04 14.64 -46.35
C LEU A 4 -18.55 13.34 -45.69
N VAL A 5 -18.15 12.37 -46.52
CA VAL A 5 -17.54 11.12 -46.04
C VAL A 5 -16.17 11.39 -45.40
N ILE A 6 -15.35 12.25 -46.02
CA ILE A 6 -14.03 12.65 -45.49
C ILE A 6 -14.18 13.35 -44.13
N PHE A 7 -15.16 14.24 -44.00
CA PHE A 7 -15.42 14.95 -42.76
C PHE A 7 -15.85 14.01 -41.62
N LEU A 8 -16.72 13.02 -41.90
CA LEU A 8 -17.14 12.02 -40.92
C LEU A 8 -15.98 11.13 -40.45
N VAL A 9 -15.07 10.75 -41.35
CA VAL A 9 -13.88 9.95 -40.99
C VAL A 9 -12.94 10.75 -40.08
N LEU A 10 -12.69 12.02 -40.41
CA LEU A 10 -11.86 12.90 -39.58
C LEU A 10 -12.47 13.16 -38.20
N PHE A 11 -13.79 13.34 -38.13
CA PHE A 11 -14.50 13.55 -36.86
C PHE A 11 -14.47 12.30 -35.98
N GLY A 12 -14.66 11.11 -36.57
CA GLY A 12 -14.53 9.85 -35.86
C GLY A 12 -13.11 9.62 -35.31
N PHE A 13 -12.09 9.99 -36.09
CA PHE A 13 -10.70 9.84 -35.66
C PHE A 13 -10.33 10.80 -34.51
N MET A 14 -10.84 12.03 -34.55
CA MET A 14 -10.67 13.00 -33.46
C MET A 14 -11.33 12.54 -32.16
N MET A 15 -12.50 11.89 -32.23
CA MET A 15 -13.16 11.34 -31.05
C MET A 15 -12.36 10.19 -30.42
N ILE A 16 -11.76 9.30 -31.22
CA ILE A 16 -10.93 8.20 -30.69
C ILE A 16 -9.67 8.73 -29.98
N LEU A 17 -9.06 9.79 -30.51
CA LEU A 17 -7.85 10.39 -29.94
C LEU A 17 -8.11 11.16 -28.62
N SER A 18 -9.32 11.65 -28.41
CA SER A 18 -9.67 12.48 -27.24
C SER A 18 -10.13 11.68 -26.02
N VAL A 19 -10.38 10.36 -26.14
CA VAL A 19 -10.82 9.53 -25.00
C VAL A 19 -9.67 8.91 -24.20
N ASN A 20 -8.42 9.04 -24.62
CA ASN A 20 -7.27 8.38 -23.98
C ASN A 20 -6.50 9.28 -22.99
N ASN A 21 -7.20 10.03 -22.14
CA ASN A 21 -6.58 10.60 -20.94
C ASN A 21 -6.43 9.51 -19.87
N ILE A 22 -5.62 8.49 -20.16
CA ILE A 22 -5.17 7.54 -19.16
C ILE A 22 -4.09 8.28 -18.37
N TYR A 23 -4.46 8.87 -17.24
CA TYR A 23 -3.50 9.38 -16.27
C TYR A 23 -2.70 8.20 -15.75
N ALA A 24 -1.49 8.01 -16.30
CA ALA A 24 -0.49 7.15 -15.69
C ALA A 24 -0.05 7.83 -14.39
N MET A 25 -0.59 7.36 -13.27
CA MET A 25 -0.10 7.77 -11.96
C MET A 25 1.36 7.30 -11.86
N PRO A 26 2.35 8.20 -11.70
CA PRO A 26 3.74 7.79 -11.61
C PRO A 26 3.89 6.83 -10.42
N PRO A 27 4.73 5.78 -10.56
CA PRO A 27 5.02 4.91 -9.44
C PRO A 27 5.60 5.73 -8.28
N PHE A 28 5.09 5.51 -7.07
CA PHE A 28 5.58 6.19 -5.87
C PHE A 28 7.08 5.92 -5.69
N HIS A 29 7.87 6.98 -5.54
CA HIS A 29 9.30 6.82 -5.29
C HIS A 29 9.52 6.33 -3.85
N SER A 30 10.46 5.42 -3.65
CA SER A 30 10.86 4.92 -2.31
C SER A 30 11.08 6.04 -1.27
N GLN A 31 11.65 7.18 -1.68
CA GLN A 31 11.85 8.33 -0.81
C GLN A 31 10.52 8.94 -0.32
N GLU A 32 9.55 9.08 -1.21
CA GLU A 32 8.23 9.64 -0.86
C GLU A 32 7.51 8.71 0.13
N ILE A 33 7.55 7.40 -0.11
CA ILE A 33 6.95 6.40 0.81
C ILE A 33 7.62 6.50 2.19
N TYR A 34 8.95 6.62 2.21
CA TYR A 34 9.68 6.82 3.46
C TYR A 34 9.21 8.08 4.17
N ASP A 35 9.11 9.21 3.47
CA ASP A 35 8.73 10.50 4.05
C ASP A 35 7.29 10.51 4.58
N PHE A 36 6.35 9.90 3.86
CA PHE A 36 4.95 9.79 4.29
C PHE A 36 4.74 8.81 5.46
N SER A 37 5.59 7.80 5.59
CA SER A 37 5.46 6.80 6.66
C SER A 37 5.83 7.38 8.02
N ASN A 38 4.94 7.26 8.99
CA ASN A 38 5.23 7.61 10.38
C ASN A 38 6.07 6.53 11.05
N VAL A 39 5.82 5.26 10.76
CA VAL A 39 6.55 4.10 11.28
C VAL A 39 6.77 3.13 10.11
N ILE A 40 7.95 2.50 10.05
CA ILE A 40 8.23 1.44 9.07
C ILE A 40 8.71 0.22 9.86
N VAL A 41 8.05 -0.92 9.67
CA VAL A 41 8.38 -2.15 10.37
C VAL A 41 8.43 -3.35 9.45
N VAL A 42 9.33 -4.26 9.77
CA VAL A 42 9.21 -5.66 9.42
C VAL A 42 8.49 -6.36 10.56
N GLY A 43 7.44 -7.10 10.25
CA GLY A 43 6.67 -7.80 11.26
C GLY A 43 5.86 -8.96 10.70
N LYS A 44 5.24 -9.69 11.61
CA LYS A 44 4.37 -10.83 11.32
C LYS A 44 2.95 -10.52 11.79
N VAL A 45 1.96 -10.74 10.93
CA VAL A 45 0.56 -10.63 11.30
C VAL A 45 0.20 -11.81 12.21
N ILE A 46 -0.20 -11.51 13.44
CA ILE A 46 -0.59 -12.52 14.44
C ILE A 46 -2.12 -12.61 14.59
N SER A 47 -2.84 -11.56 14.20
CA SER A 47 -4.31 -11.54 14.21
C SER A 47 -4.87 -10.64 13.11
N VAL A 48 -6.03 -11.03 12.57
CA VAL A 48 -6.82 -10.25 11.62
C VAL A 48 -8.25 -10.15 12.14
N ASN A 49 -8.68 -8.95 12.49
CA ASN A 49 -10.08 -8.67 12.81
C ASN A 49 -10.79 -8.05 11.60
N SER A 50 -11.57 -8.87 10.90
CA SER A 50 -12.36 -8.47 9.74
C SER A 50 -13.72 -7.86 10.09
N THR A 51 -14.13 -7.80 11.35
CA THR A 51 -15.36 -7.11 11.77
C THR A 51 -15.10 -5.65 12.19
N PHE A 52 -13.84 -5.23 12.26
CA PHE A 52 -13.42 -3.89 12.67
C PHE A 52 -14.13 -2.75 11.93
N SER A 53 -14.22 -2.83 10.60
CA SER A 53 -14.86 -1.81 9.76
C SER A 53 -15.42 -2.43 8.46
N PRO A 54 -16.43 -1.86 7.79
CA PRO A 54 -16.92 -2.35 6.50
C PRO A 54 -15.84 -2.44 5.41
N THR A 55 -14.84 -1.55 5.44
CA THR A 55 -13.83 -1.41 4.37
C THR A 55 -12.42 -1.81 4.79
N HIS A 56 -12.17 -1.93 6.09
CA HIS A 56 -10.83 -2.22 6.62
C HIS A 56 -10.82 -3.42 7.58
N ASN A 57 -9.72 -4.17 7.53
CA ASN A 57 -9.34 -5.14 8.54
C ASN A 57 -8.44 -4.45 9.57
N LEU A 58 -8.56 -4.85 10.83
CA LEU A 58 -7.58 -4.49 11.85
C LEU A 58 -6.57 -5.62 11.99
N TYR A 59 -5.31 -5.29 11.79
CA TYR A 59 -4.17 -6.18 11.92
C TYR A 59 -3.49 -5.98 13.25
N GLU A 60 -3.17 -7.09 13.93
CA GLU A 60 -2.23 -7.12 15.02
C GLU A 60 -0.90 -7.65 14.47
N ILE A 61 0.13 -6.81 14.52
CA ILE A 61 1.43 -7.07 13.90
C ILE A 61 2.46 -7.21 15.00
N GLN A 62 3.04 -8.39 15.14
CA GLN A 62 4.22 -8.61 15.95
C GLN A 62 5.42 -8.00 15.23
N VAL A 63 6.05 -7.01 15.84
CA VAL A 63 7.21 -6.33 15.28
C VAL A 63 8.44 -7.20 15.45
N GLU A 64 9.17 -7.38 14.36
CA GLU A 64 10.47 -8.05 14.38
C GLU A 64 11.62 -7.03 14.28
N LYS A 65 11.42 -5.97 13.48
CA LYS A 65 12.40 -4.89 13.32
C LYS A 65 11.73 -3.57 12.95
N PHE A 66 12.11 -2.50 13.63
CA PHE A 66 11.81 -1.14 13.20
C PHE A 66 12.85 -0.67 12.18
N LEU A 67 12.39 -0.15 11.05
CA LEU A 67 13.21 0.51 10.03
C LEU A 67 13.08 2.04 10.08
N LYS A 68 12.01 2.55 10.72
CA LYS A 68 11.81 3.97 10.97
C LYS A 68 10.99 4.17 12.25
N ASN A 69 11.40 5.16 13.06
CA ASN A 69 10.71 5.63 14.28
C ASN A 69 10.32 4.49 15.24
N PRO A 70 11.33 3.86 15.89
CA PRO A 70 11.09 2.77 16.83
C PRO A 70 10.12 3.17 17.94
N GLN A 71 9.29 2.22 18.36
CA GLN A 71 8.33 2.35 19.44
C GLN A 71 8.73 1.40 20.57
N ASP A 72 8.31 1.70 21.80
CA ASP A 72 8.52 0.84 22.98
C ASP A 72 7.54 -0.37 23.01
N LEU A 73 6.93 -0.70 21.88
CA LEU A 73 5.89 -1.73 21.74
C LEU A 73 6.34 -2.79 20.74
N ASP A 74 6.26 -4.06 21.17
CA ASP A 74 6.54 -5.23 20.32
C ASP A 74 5.36 -5.62 19.41
N VAL A 75 4.21 -4.99 19.62
CA VAL A 75 2.98 -5.22 18.84
C VAL A 75 2.38 -3.90 18.41
N LEU A 76 2.04 -3.80 17.13
CA LEU A 76 1.38 -2.65 16.54
C LEU A 76 0.01 -3.04 15.98
N PHE A 77 -0.96 -2.14 16.13
CA PHE A 77 -2.27 -2.26 15.52
C PHE A 77 -2.35 -1.39 14.28
N ALA A 78 -2.73 -2.00 13.15
CA ALA A 78 -2.83 -1.27 11.89
C ALA A 78 -4.11 -1.63 11.13
N ALA A 79 -4.83 -0.63 10.64
CA ALA A 79 -5.98 -0.81 9.78
C ALA A 79 -5.56 -0.79 8.30
N GLY A 80 -5.90 -1.84 7.55
CA GLY A 80 -5.64 -1.91 6.10
C GLY A 80 -6.89 -2.33 5.32
N GLN A 81 -6.88 -2.11 4.01
CA GLN A 81 -8.03 -2.37 3.15
C GLN A 81 -8.44 -3.85 3.17
N LYS A 82 -9.75 -4.10 3.14
CA LYS A 82 -10.31 -5.47 3.06
C LYS A 82 -10.15 -6.14 1.71
N THR A 83 -9.99 -5.36 0.66
CA THR A 83 -9.91 -5.84 -0.72
C THR A 83 -8.61 -5.36 -1.35
N ALA A 84 -7.91 -6.27 -2.01
CA ALA A 84 -6.74 -5.91 -2.79
C ALA A 84 -7.17 -5.14 -4.04
N ASN A 85 -6.48 -4.05 -4.36
CA ASN A 85 -6.64 -3.33 -5.62
C ASN A 85 -5.27 -3.13 -6.26
N ILE A 86 -5.02 -3.96 -7.27
CA ILE A 86 -3.76 -4.01 -8.02
C ILE A 86 -3.38 -2.62 -8.58
N ARG A 87 -4.36 -1.76 -8.90
CA ARG A 87 -4.09 -0.41 -9.42
C ARG A 87 -3.56 0.55 -8.35
N LEU A 88 -3.89 0.32 -7.08
CA LEU A 88 -3.44 1.13 -5.94
C LEU A 88 -2.25 0.49 -5.22
N GLY A 89 -1.88 -0.73 -5.60
CA GLY A 89 -0.80 -1.51 -4.96
C GLY A 89 -1.19 -2.11 -3.62
N ASN A 90 -2.39 -1.84 -3.09
CA ASN A 90 -2.79 -2.35 -1.78
C ASN A 90 -2.99 -3.87 -1.77
N GLN A 91 -2.40 -4.49 -0.77
CA GLN A 91 -2.48 -5.91 -0.49
C GLN A 91 -3.32 -6.18 0.78
N VAL A 92 -3.94 -7.36 0.82
CA VAL A 92 -4.58 -7.90 2.03
C VAL A 92 -3.63 -8.92 2.63
N PHE A 93 -3.41 -8.83 3.94
CA PHE A 93 -2.57 -9.74 4.71
C PHE A 93 -3.42 -10.75 5.47
N ASP A 94 -2.93 -11.97 5.59
CA ASP A 94 -3.49 -13.06 6.36
C ASP A 94 -2.68 -13.35 7.63
N VAL A 95 -3.26 -14.12 8.56
CA VAL A 95 -2.55 -14.54 9.77
C VAL A 95 -1.33 -15.38 9.38
N ASN A 96 -0.20 -15.08 10.02
CA ASN A 96 1.15 -15.57 9.76
C ASN A 96 1.89 -14.94 8.58
N ASP A 97 1.28 -14.04 7.84
CA ASP A 97 2.00 -13.30 6.82
C ASP A 97 3.07 -12.43 7.44
N ARG A 98 4.23 -12.43 6.81
CA ARG A 98 5.36 -11.58 7.17
C ARG A 98 5.49 -10.49 6.14
N GLY A 99 5.55 -9.25 6.59
CA GLY A 99 5.41 -8.09 5.73
C GLY A 99 6.35 -6.95 6.09
N LEU A 100 6.63 -6.14 5.07
CA LEU A 100 7.19 -4.81 5.21
C LEU A 100 6.02 -3.82 5.23
N PHE A 101 5.76 -3.26 6.41
CA PHE A 101 4.63 -2.39 6.65
C PHE A 101 5.08 -0.93 6.70
N TYR A 102 4.46 -0.12 5.85
CA TYR A 102 4.56 1.33 5.86
C TYR A 102 3.33 1.87 6.59
N LEU A 103 3.54 2.41 7.79
CA LEU A 103 2.46 2.75 8.72
C LEU A 103 2.34 4.28 8.85
N ILE A 104 1.12 4.77 8.79
CA ILE A 104 0.78 6.19 8.91
C ILE A 104 -0.14 6.44 10.10
N ASN A 105 -0.03 7.60 10.74
CA ASN A 105 -0.85 7.98 11.91
C ASN A 105 -2.31 8.33 11.55
N ASN A 106 -2.70 8.15 10.30
CA ASN A 106 -4.04 8.45 9.81
C ASN A 106 -4.60 7.22 9.09
N THR A 107 -5.80 6.80 9.45
CA THR A 107 -6.55 5.80 8.69
C THR A 107 -7.17 6.47 7.48
N ILE A 108 -6.55 6.33 6.30
CA ILE A 108 -7.04 6.94 5.06
C ILE A 108 -8.50 6.56 4.83
N GLY A 109 -9.41 7.55 4.89
CA GLY A 109 -10.80 7.42 4.49
C GLY A 109 -11.85 7.25 5.61
N TYR A 110 -11.48 7.30 6.89
CA TYR A 110 -12.41 7.28 8.05
C TYR A 110 -11.88 8.11 9.23
N ASP A 111 -12.72 8.31 10.26
CA ASP A 111 -12.33 9.01 11.49
C ASP A 111 -11.01 8.44 12.06
N PRO A 112 -10.07 9.30 12.48
CA PRO A 112 -8.79 8.86 13.00
C PRO A 112 -8.99 8.02 14.26
N TYR A 113 -8.59 6.76 14.20
CA TYR A 113 -8.57 5.87 15.36
C TYR A 113 -7.32 6.17 16.19
N PHE A 114 -7.51 6.73 17.39
CA PHE A 114 -6.40 6.94 18.33
C PHE A 114 -5.70 5.61 18.64
N GLY A 115 -4.39 5.55 18.40
CA GLY A 115 -3.56 4.39 18.69
C GLY A 115 -3.56 3.27 17.64
N ILE A 116 -4.21 3.47 16.49
CA ILE A 116 -4.19 2.51 15.36
C ILE A 116 -3.57 3.20 14.14
N PHE A 117 -2.56 2.56 13.54
CA PHE A 117 -1.95 3.05 12.31
C PHE A 117 -2.81 2.72 11.08
N GLY A 118 -2.67 3.47 10.00
CA GLY A 118 -3.11 3.05 8.67
C GLY A 118 -1.99 2.28 7.96
N VAL A 119 -2.34 1.15 7.34
CA VAL A 119 -1.43 0.44 6.42
C VAL A 119 -1.43 1.17 5.08
N TYR A 120 -0.27 1.68 4.69
CA TYR A 120 -0.12 2.36 3.40
C TYR A 120 -0.13 1.33 2.26
N PRO A 121 -0.76 1.63 1.10
CA PRO A 121 -0.96 0.67 0.01
C PRO A 121 0.28 -0.04 -0.51
N THR A 122 1.47 0.56 -0.44
CA THR A 122 2.71 -0.08 -0.93
C THR A 122 3.33 -1.07 0.07
N SER A 123 2.66 -1.35 1.19
CA SER A 123 3.07 -2.41 2.11
C SER A 123 2.94 -3.76 1.41
N GLN A 124 3.94 -4.62 1.59
CA GLN A 124 4.08 -5.84 0.79
C GLN A 124 4.54 -7.01 1.65
N LEU A 125 4.19 -8.22 1.21
CA LEU A 125 4.78 -9.43 1.78
C LEU A 125 6.28 -9.44 1.59
N ILE A 126 6.99 -9.94 2.59
CA ILE A 126 8.41 -10.21 2.47
C ILE A 126 8.56 -11.57 1.79
N GLU A 127 9.23 -11.56 0.64
CA GLU A 127 9.55 -12.79 -0.06
C GLU A 127 10.56 -13.62 0.76
N PRO A 128 10.47 -14.96 0.75
CA PRO A 128 11.43 -15.84 1.44
C PRO A 128 12.90 -15.61 1.06
N GLU A 129 13.15 -14.93 -0.06
CA GLU A 129 14.49 -14.60 -0.56
C GLU A 129 15.13 -13.42 0.17
N TRP A 130 14.33 -12.54 0.79
CA TRP A 130 14.83 -11.43 1.60
C TRP A 130 15.56 -11.93 2.86
N ASP A 131 15.13 -13.08 3.39
CA ASP A 131 15.83 -13.78 4.47
C ASP A 131 17.21 -14.29 4.04
N LYS A 132 17.39 -14.65 2.77
CA LYS A 132 18.68 -15.12 2.24
C LYS A 132 19.67 -13.98 2.03
N CYS A 133 19.17 -12.77 1.79
CA CYS A 133 20.02 -11.64 1.44
C CYS A 133 20.69 -10.98 2.65
N ASN A 134 20.41 -11.43 3.89
CA ASN A 134 20.98 -10.91 5.12
C ASN A 134 20.99 -9.37 5.22
N ILE A 135 20.02 -8.74 4.55
CA ILE A 135 19.94 -7.29 4.35
C ILE A 135 19.73 -6.58 5.69
N PHE A 136 19.22 -7.31 6.69
CA PHE A 136 18.87 -6.79 8.00
C PHE A 136 19.90 -7.10 9.10
N GLU A 137 20.86 -7.99 8.87
CA GLU A 137 21.91 -8.35 9.83
C GLU A 137 23.20 -7.52 9.68
N LYS A 138 23.35 -6.77 8.57
CA LYS A 138 24.61 -6.11 8.24
C LYS A 138 24.92 -4.80 8.97
N GLU A 139 24.10 -4.36 9.92
CA GLU A 139 24.30 -3.12 10.68
C GLU A 139 24.30 -3.31 12.20
N ILE A 140 24.95 -4.39 12.68
CA ILE A 140 25.37 -4.46 14.08
C ILE A 140 26.80 -5.01 14.12
N THR A 141 27.79 -4.15 13.87
CA THR A 141 29.16 -4.32 14.37
C THR A 141 29.80 -2.95 14.58
#